data_AF-A0A2E8V4T5-F1
#
_entry.id   AF-A0A2E8V4T5-F1
#
_cell.length_a   1.000
_cell.length_b   1.000
_cell.length_c   1.000
_cell.angle_alpha   90.00
_cell.angle_beta   90.00
_cell.angle_gamma   90.00
#
_symmetry.space_group_name_H-M   'P 1'
#
loop_
_entity.id
_entity.type
_entity.pdbx_description
1 polymer ?
#
loop_
_entity_poly.entity_id
_entity_poly.type
_entity_poly.pdbx_seq_one_letter_code
_entity_poly.pdbx_strand_id
1 'polypeptide(L)'
;MRSVYTPVGILEIKDNFDEKKLASELRGLELLHEIVNNSPNWKIDTFSSRPFIRSNDGSPEIQIDVFNCITNKLCRDNLHLSIQMSMRNVCVVTDFASNEEIPSTDAIISIVLLGNSGWPIKHTPDTLEEKSVGYFKETCEIEGLKDTSIGFEDFENLEMCQRYVDQKMFRESLIELGRLSRYLYVCKMLSINSIAQFIHPVLKKIPKNLITKYLEMPEEEYDIVFLSQSVKDNHQVLPIST
;
A
#
# COMPACT_ATOMS: atom_id res chain seq x y z
N MET A 1 11.73 -12.64 -37.55
CA MET A 1 11.52 -13.29 -36.24
C MET A 1 12.88 -13.59 -35.62
N ARG A 2 13.17 -13.01 -34.47
CA ARG A 2 14.38 -13.23 -33.67
C ARG A 2 13.98 -13.80 -32.32
N SER A 3 14.68 -14.82 -31.87
CA SER A 3 14.50 -15.40 -30.53
C SER A 3 15.72 -15.06 -29.69
N VAL A 4 15.50 -14.53 -28.49
CA VAL A 4 16.56 -14.14 -27.55
C VAL A 4 16.35 -14.91 -26.25
N TYR A 5 17.38 -15.62 -25.79
CA TYR A 5 17.37 -16.28 -24.49
C TYR A 5 17.60 -15.25 -23.39
N THR A 6 16.74 -15.23 -22.38
CA THR A 6 16.82 -14.32 -21.25
C THR A 6 16.69 -15.10 -19.94
N PRO A 7 17.09 -14.52 -18.80
CA PRO A 7 16.94 -15.16 -17.48
C PRO A 7 15.49 -15.50 -17.12
N VAL A 8 14.50 -14.81 -17.71
CA VAL A 8 13.07 -15.01 -17.45
C VAL A 8 12.38 -15.88 -18.50
N GLY A 9 13.04 -16.25 -19.61
CA GLY A 9 12.45 -17.05 -20.68
C GLY A 9 12.96 -16.69 -22.08
N ILE A 10 12.30 -17.19 -23.12
CA ILE A 10 12.66 -16.91 -24.52
C ILE A 10 11.80 -15.76 -25.05
N LEU A 11 12.41 -14.62 -25.33
CA LEU A 11 11.74 -13.47 -25.94
C LEU A 11 11.71 -13.64 -27.47
N GLU A 12 10.51 -13.74 -28.03
CA GLU A 12 10.29 -13.81 -29.48
C GLU A 12 9.88 -12.44 -30.03
N ILE A 13 10.69 -11.88 -30.92
CA ILE A 13 10.44 -10.57 -31.54
C ILE A 13 10.16 -10.78 -33.03
N LYS A 14 8.98 -10.34 -33.48
CA LYS A 14 8.51 -10.55 -34.86
C LYS A 14 8.74 -9.33 -35.76
N ASP A 15 8.66 -8.13 -35.19
CA ASP A 15 8.72 -6.86 -35.90
C ASP A 15 10.15 -6.27 -35.91
N ASN A 16 10.32 -5.13 -36.60
CA ASN A 16 11.58 -4.37 -36.56
C ASN A 16 11.73 -3.68 -35.20
N PHE A 17 12.97 -3.60 -34.70
CA PHE A 17 13.31 -2.98 -33.44
C PHE A 17 14.69 -2.33 -33.51
N ASP A 18 14.97 -1.42 -32.58
CA ASP A 18 16.29 -0.84 -32.38
C ASP A 18 17.16 -1.76 -31.49
N GLU A 19 18.32 -2.17 -32.00
CA GLU A 19 19.28 -3.01 -31.26
C GLU A 19 19.76 -2.39 -29.95
N LYS A 20 19.91 -1.07 -29.89
CA LYS A 20 20.30 -0.37 -28.65
C LYS A 20 19.19 -0.43 -27.61
N LYS A 21 17.94 -0.20 -28.04
CA LYS A 21 16.77 -0.31 -27.15
C LYS A 21 16.63 -1.76 -26.64
N LEU A 22 16.80 -2.75 -27.52
CA LEU A 22 16.82 -4.16 -27.12
C LEU A 22 17.94 -4.47 -26.11
N ALA A 23 19.17 -4.01 -26.35
CA ALA A 23 20.28 -4.25 -25.42
C ALA A 23 20.04 -3.63 -24.04
N SER A 24 19.36 -2.47 -23.95
CA SER A 24 18.94 -1.87 -22.68
C SER A 24 17.86 -2.71 -21.98
N GLU A 25 16.86 -3.23 -22.70
CA GLU A 25 15.85 -4.13 -22.12
C GLU A 25 16.48 -5.42 -21.57
N LEU A 26 17.44 -6.02 -22.29
CA LEU A 26 18.10 -7.25 -21.85
C LEU A 26 18.92 -7.05 -20.58
N ARG A 27 19.64 -5.93 -20.46
CA ARG A 27 20.33 -5.56 -19.21
C ARG A 27 19.35 -5.33 -18.07
N GLY A 28 18.24 -4.66 -18.34
CA GLY A 28 17.16 -4.49 -17.37
C GLY A 28 16.58 -5.83 -16.91
N LEU A 29 16.40 -6.79 -17.81
CA LEU A 29 15.86 -8.12 -17.50
C LEU A 29 16.77 -8.92 -16.57
N GLU A 30 18.09 -8.81 -16.73
CA GLU A 30 19.06 -9.42 -15.82
C GLU A 30 18.88 -8.87 -14.39
N LEU A 31 18.80 -7.55 -14.26
CA LEU A 31 18.57 -6.89 -12.97
C LEU A 31 17.19 -7.24 -12.37
N LEU A 32 16.13 -7.22 -13.19
CA LEU A 32 14.79 -7.57 -12.76
C LEU A 32 14.73 -9.01 -12.22
N HIS A 33 15.36 -9.95 -12.93
CA HIS A 33 15.43 -11.35 -12.50
C HIS A 33 16.15 -11.50 -11.16
N GLU A 34 17.26 -10.78 -10.95
CA GLU A 34 17.97 -10.77 -9.66
C GLU A 34 17.11 -10.20 -8.53
N ILE A 35 16.44 -9.06 -8.74
CA ILE A 35 15.59 -8.42 -7.73
C ILE A 35 14.41 -9.31 -7.35
N VAL A 36 13.74 -9.92 -8.33
CA VAL A 36 12.56 -10.76 -8.08
C VAL A 36 12.97 -12.05 -7.37
N ASN A 37 14.06 -12.71 -7.75
CA ASN A 37 14.51 -13.94 -7.08
C ASN A 37 14.94 -13.71 -5.62
N ASN A 38 15.40 -12.51 -5.29
CA ASN A 38 15.74 -12.12 -3.92
C ASN A 38 14.55 -11.49 -3.15
N SER A 39 13.39 -11.33 -3.79
CA SER A 39 12.23 -10.72 -3.17
C SER A 39 11.40 -11.73 -2.38
N PRO A 40 10.93 -11.37 -1.16
CA PRO A 40 9.91 -12.15 -0.46
C PRO A 40 8.49 -11.93 -1.02
N ASN A 41 8.28 -10.87 -1.79
CA ASN A 41 6.97 -10.32 -2.17
C ASN A 41 6.62 -10.55 -3.64
N TRP A 42 7.55 -11.09 -4.44
CA TRP A 42 7.34 -11.37 -5.85
C TRP A 42 7.86 -12.75 -6.26
N LYS A 43 7.23 -13.34 -7.27
CA LYS A 43 7.65 -14.60 -7.89
C LYS A 43 7.54 -14.55 -9.40
N ILE A 44 8.44 -15.26 -10.08
CA ILE A 44 8.36 -15.48 -11.52
C ILE A 44 7.60 -16.78 -11.76
N ASP A 45 6.48 -16.69 -12.48
CA ASP A 45 5.78 -17.85 -13.00
C ASP A 45 6.43 -18.26 -14.33
N THR A 46 7.21 -19.36 -14.26
CA THR A 46 7.87 -19.98 -15.41
C THR A 46 7.09 -21.16 -15.99
N PHE A 47 5.92 -21.50 -15.45
CA PHE A 47 5.11 -22.63 -15.93
C PHE A 47 4.32 -22.29 -17.18
N SER A 48 4.05 -21.01 -17.43
CA SER A 48 3.46 -20.54 -18.68
C SER A 48 4.52 -20.31 -19.74
N SER A 49 4.15 -20.49 -21.01
CA SER A 49 4.97 -20.14 -22.18
C SER A 49 5.32 -18.65 -22.28
N ARG A 50 4.77 -17.82 -21.39
CA ARG A 50 5.05 -16.39 -21.23
C ARG A 50 5.42 -16.13 -19.77
N PRO A 51 6.53 -15.46 -19.47
CA PRO A 51 6.90 -15.20 -18.09
C PRO A 51 6.02 -14.12 -17.48
N PHE A 52 5.39 -14.46 -16.37
CA PHE A 52 4.66 -13.50 -15.56
C PHE A 52 5.38 -13.28 -14.24
N ILE A 53 5.48 -12.03 -13.82
CA ILE A 53 5.87 -11.70 -12.45
C ILE A 53 4.58 -11.50 -11.65
N ARG A 54 4.43 -12.22 -10.54
CA ARG A 54 3.26 -12.14 -9.66
C ARG A 54 3.64 -11.67 -8.26
N SER A 55 2.83 -10.79 -7.69
CA SER A 55 2.97 -10.37 -6.30
C SER A 55 2.43 -11.47 -5.37
N ASN A 56 3.14 -11.79 -4.29
CA ASN A 56 2.69 -12.74 -3.26
C ASN A 56 2.64 -12.12 -1.86
N ASP A 57 2.39 -10.81 -1.82
CA ASP A 57 2.45 -9.94 -0.65
C ASP A 57 1.06 -9.53 -0.13
N GLY A 58 -0.01 -10.13 -0.66
CA GLY A 58 -1.38 -9.88 -0.22
C GLY A 58 -2.32 -9.54 -1.37
N SER A 59 -3.60 -9.33 -1.07
CA SER A 59 -4.58 -8.92 -2.09
C SER A 59 -4.60 -7.41 -2.33
N PRO A 60 -5.05 -6.96 -3.51
CA PRO A 60 -5.21 -7.73 -4.75
C PRO A 60 -3.88 -8.27 -5.33
N GLU A 61 -3.89 -9.40 -6.04
CA GLU A 61 -2.69 -9.90 -6.73
C GLU A 61 -2.38 -9.01 -7.96
N ILE A 62 -1.10 -8.65 -8.13
CA ILE A 62 -0.55 -8.02 -9.33
C ILE A 62 0.16 -9.07 -10.17
N GLN A 63 -0.15 -9.09 -11.47
CA GLN A 63 0.53 -9.91 -12.47
C GLN A 63 1.04 -9.03 -13.62
N ILE A 64 2.31 -9.18 -13.98
CA ILE A 64 2.98 -8.37 -15.02
C ILE A 64 3.40 -9.29 -16.17
N ASP A 65 2.94 -8.99 -17.40
CA ASP A 65 3.41 -9.66 -18.62
C ASP A 65 4.69 -8.97 -19.13
N VAL A 66 5.84 -9.47 -18.69
CA VAL A 66 7.15 -8.85 -18.92
C VAL A 66 7.43 -8.72 -20.42
N PHE A 67 7.21 -9.79 -21.18
CA PHE A 67 7.52 -9.80 -22.61
C PHE A 67 6.55 -8.95 -23.41
N ASN A 68 5.28 -8.86 -23.01
CA ASN A 68 4.36 -7.94 -23.67
C ASN A 68 4.71 -6.47 -23.40
N CYS A 69 5.14 -6.11 -22.18
CA CYS A 69 5.66 -4.77 -21.87
C CYS A 69 6.85 -4.38 -22.76
N ILE A 70 7.81 -5.29 -22.92
CA ILE A 70 9.00 -5.07 -23.76
C ILE A 70 8.61 -4.96 -25.23
N THR A 71 7.78 -5.88 -25.73
CA THR A 71 7.37 -5.90 -27.15
C THR A 71 6.52 -4.67 -27.51
N ASN A 72 5.62 -4.25 -26.61
CA ASN A 72 4.81 -3.05 -26.81
C ASN A 72 5.68 -1.79 -26.98
N LYS A 73 6.72 -1.65 -26.16
CA LYS A 73 7.62 -0.51 -26.27
C LYS A 73 8.57 -0.61 -27.46
N LEU A 74 9.23 -1.75 -27.65
CA LEU A 74 10.24 -1.93 -28.70
C LEU A 74 9.66 -1.88 -30.12
N CYS A 75 8.44 -2.38 -30.31
CA CYS A 75 7.89 -2.63 -31.65
C CYS A 75 6.66 -1.78 -31.98
N ARG A 76 5.98 -1.20 -30.98
CA ARG A 76 4.67 -0.55 -31.16
C ARG A 76 4.60 0.88 -30.60
N ASP A 77 5.71 1.42 -30.11
CA ASP A 77 5.78 2.71 -29.38
C ASP A 77 4.70 2.86 -28.31
N ASN A 78 4.29 1.74 -27.71
CA ASN A 78 3.28 1.72 -26.66
C ASN A 78 3.98 1.73 -25.30
N LEU A 79 3.85 2.87 -24.61
CA LEU A 79 4.47 3.16 -23.32
C LEU A 79 3.69 2.60 -22.11
N HIS A 80 2.62 1.84 -22.34
CA HIS A 80 1.81 1.29 -21.26
C HIS A 80 2.32 -0.08 -20.82
N LEU A 81 2.48 -0.26 -19.52
CA LEU A 81 2.79 -1.57 -18.95
C LEU A 81 1.56 -2.49 -19.01
N SER A 82 1.81 -3.76 -19.34
CA SER A 82 0.80 -4.83 -19.38
C SER A 82 0.68 -5.48 -18.01
N ILE A 83 -0.19 -4.91 -17.18
CA ILE A 83 -0.38 -5.33 -15.79
C ILE A 83 -1.81 -5.81 -15.60
N GLN A 84 -1.99 -6.80 -14.74
CA GLN A 84 -3.27 -7.26 -14.26
C GLN A 84 -3.34 -7.12 -12.73
N MET A 85 -4.48 -6.66 -12.23
CA MET A 85 -4.80 -6.60 -10.81
C MET A 85 -6.15 -7.30 -10.62
N SER A 86 -6.20 -8.36 -9.80
CA SER A 86 -7.42 -9.16 -9.61
C SER A 86 -8.07 -9.61 -10.93
N MET A 87 -7.24 -10.11 -11.87
CA MET A 87 -7.65 -10.55 -13.22
C MET A 87 -8.19 -9.45 -14.15
N ARG A 88 -8.10 -8.17 -13.77
CA ARG A 88 -8.46 -7.02 -14.61
C ARG A 88 -7.19 -6.36 -15.14
N ASN A 89 -7.17 -6.00 -16.41
CA ASN A 89 -6.04 -5.25 -16.98
C ASN A 89 -5.99 -3.85 -16.37
N VAL A 90 -4.82 -3.47 -15.86
CA VAL A 90 -4.51 -2.15 -15.33
C VAL A 90 -3.44 -1.52 -16.19
N CYS A 91 -3.65 -0.25 -16.50
CA CYS A 91 -2.81 0.49 -17.42
C CYS A 91 -1.94 1.48 -16.65
N VAL A 92 -0.68 1.12 -16.39
CA VAL A 92 0.27 2.05 -15.75
C VAL A 92 1.00 2.82 -16.85
N VAL A 93 0.73 4.12 -16.92
CA VAL A 93 1.43 5.04 -17.82
C VAL A 93 2.77 5.38 -17.21
N THR A 94 3.82 5.16 -17.96
CA THR A 94 5.19 5.54 -17.60
C THR A 94 5.54 6.89 -18.22
N ASP A 95 6.30 7.72 -17.52
CA ASP A 95 6.79 9.00 -18.06
C ASP A 95 7.99 8.84 -19.02
N PHE A 96 7.94 7.83 -19.89
CA PHE A 96 8.96 7.58 -20.91
C PHE A 96 8.98 8.67 -22.00
N ALA A 97 7.99 9.57 -22.01
CA ALA A 97 7.99 10.74 -22.89
C ALA A 97 9.19 11.68 -22.64
N SER A 98 9.76 11.64 -21.43
CA SER A 98 10.96 12.40 -21.07
C SER A 98 12.25 11.80 -21.62
N ASN A 99 12.30 10.49 -21.86
CA ASN A 99 13.45 9.79 -22.43
C ASN A 99 13.06 8.40 -22.99
N GLU A 100 13.06 8.27 -24.32
CA GLU A 100 12.76 7.01 -25.01
C GLU A 100 13.80 5.89 -24.81
N GLU A 101 14.99 6.22 -24.30
CA GLU A 101 16.06 5.25 -24.07
C GLU A 101 15.90 4.46 -22.77
N ILE A 102 15.07 4.93 -21.84
CA ILE A 102 14.75 4.18 -20.61
C ILE A 102 14.08 2.87 -21.04
N PRO A 103 14.47 1.68 -20.57
CA PRO A 103 13.78 0.43 -20.90
C PRO A 103 12.43 0.30 -20.16
N SER A 104 11.46 -0.43 -20.73
CA SER A 104 10.22 -0.84 -20.03
C SER A 104 10.55 -1.56 -18.73
N THR A 105 11.63 -2.31 -18.73
CA THR A 105 12.06 -3.11 -17.58
C THR A 105 12.35 -2.27 -16.33
N ASP A 106 12.83 -1.02 -16.47
CA ASP A 106 13.06 -0.13 -15.31
C ASP A 106 11.75 0.25 -14.59
N ALA A 107 10.67 0.45 -15.36
CA ALA A 107 9.36 0.71 -14.77
C ALA A 107 8.77 -0.54 -14.10
N ILE A 108 9.02 -1.73 -14.66
CA ILE A 108 8.67 -3.00 -14.01
C ILE A 108 9.44 -3.16 -12.70
N ILE A 109 10.74 -2.89 -12.68
CA ILE A 109 11.57 -2.90 -11.47
C ILE A 109 11.00 -1.94 -10.43
N SER A 110 10.61 -0.73 -10.84
CA SER A 110 10.03 0.26 -9.93
C SER A 110 8.76 -0.27 -9.25
N ILE A 111 7.89 -0.99 -9.97
CA ILE A 111 6.70 -1.64 -9.39
C ILE A 111 7.09 -2.76 -8.43
N VAL A 112 8.08 -3.59 -8.79
CA VAL A 112 8.59 -4.64 -7.90
C VAL A 112 9.12 -4.04 -6.59
N LEU A 113 9.86 -2.93 -6.68
CA LEU A 113 10.37 -2.20 -5.52
C LEU A 113 9.25 -1.56 -4.68
N LEU A 114 8.17 -1.07 -5.30
CA LEU A 114 6.98 -0.62 -4.57
C LEU A 114 6.38 -1.76 -3.73
N GLY A 115 6.22 -2.95 -4.32
CA GLY A 115 5.74 -4.11 -3.56
C GLY A 115 6.69 -4.56 -2.45
N ASN A 116 8.01 -4.51 -2.69
CA ASN A 116 9.01 -4.77 -1.63
C ASN A 116 8.96 -3.73 -0.51
N SER A 117 8.53 -2.50 -0.82
CA SER A 117 8.40 -1.40 0.13
C SER A 117 7.03 -1.36 0.81
N GLY A 118 6.16 -2.34 0.56
CA GLY A 118 4.83 -2.42 1.15
C GLY A 118 3.81 -1.44 0.56
N TRP A 119 3.94 -1.11 -0.72
CA TRP A 119 3.00 -0.24 -1.46
C TRP A 119 2.74 1.10 -0.76
N PRO A 120 3.78 1.95 -0.60
CA PRO A 120 3.62 3.25 0.01
C PRO A 120 2.72 4.15 -0.85
N ILE A 121 1.58 4.56 -0.32
CA ILE A 121 0.48 5.15 -1.10
C ILE A 121 0.86 6.40 -1.88
N LYS A 122 1.67 7.28 -1.29
CA LYS A 122 2.16 8.50 -1.95
C LYS A 122 3.06 8.24 -3.17
N HIS A 123 3.54 7.01 -3.32
CA HIS A 123 4.43 6.60 -4.40
C HIS A 123 3.83 5.49 -5.27
N THR A 124 2.74 4.85 -4.83
CA THR A 124 1.97 3.91 -5.65
C THR A 124 1.18 4.69 -6.70
N PRO A 125 1.28 4.35 -7.99
CA PRO A 125 0.45 4.98 -9.03
C PRO A 125 -1.04 4.83 -8.74
N ASP A 126 -1.85 5.86 -9.01
CA ASP A 126 -3.31 5.87 -8.77
C ASP A 126 -4.02 4.64 -9.36
N THR A 127 -3.56 4.17 -10.52
CA THR A 127 -4.11 2.96 -11.17
C THR A 127 -3.90 1.67 -10.38
N LEU A 128 -3.00 1.69 -9.39
CA LEU A 128 -2.69 0.59 -8.46
C LEU A 128 -3.09 0.94 -7.02
N GLU A 129 -3.90 1.99 -6.79
CA GLU A 129 -4.32 2.40 -5.44
C GLU A 129 -4.99 1.25 -4.67
N GLU A 130 -5.84 0.46 -5.33
CA GLU A 130 -6.49 -0.71 -4.71
C GLU A 130 -5.48 -1.71 -4.14
N LYS A 131 -4.30 -1.83 -4.77
CA LYS A 131 -3.21 -2.69 -4.27
C LYS A 131 -2.67 -2.17 -2.94
N SER A 132 -2.37 -0.88 -2.89
CA SER A 132 -1.92 -0.19 -1.68
C SER A 132 -2.92 -0.35 -0.54
N VAL A 133 -4.21 -0.12 -0.82
CA VAL A 133 -5.28 -0.22 0.18
C VAL A 133 -5.46 -1.66 0.66
N GLY A 134 -5.47 -2.63 -0.26
CA GLY A 134 -5.60 -4.04 0.08
C GLY A 134 -4.43 -4.54 0.94
N TYR A 135 -3.20 -4.25 0.52
CA TYR A 135 -1.99 -4.58 1.27
C TYR A 135 -2.02 -3.97 2.68
N PHE A 136 -2.41 -2.70 2.78
CA PHE A 136 -2.53 -2.02 4.05
C PHE A 136 -3.55 -2.73 4.97
N LYS A 137 -4.75 -3.06 4.46
CA LYS A 137 -5.80 -3.72 5.27
C LYS A 137 -5.38 -5.10 5.76
N GLU A 138 -4.60 -5.83 4.98
CA GLU A 138 -4.14 -7.18 5.34
C GLU A 138 -2.98 -7.17 6.32
N THR A 139 -2.11 -6.17 6.24
CA THR A 139 -0.94 -6.01 7.11
C THR A 139 -1.24 -5.22 8.38
N CYS A 140 -2.37 -4.54 8.46
CA CYS A 140 -2.79 -3.84 9.66
C CYS A 140 -3.05 -4.83 10.80
N GLU A 141 -2.31 -4.69 11.91
CA GLU A 141 -2.39 -5.55 13.11
C GLU A 141 -3.68 -5.35 13.93
N ILE A 142 -4.57 -4.46 13.49
CA ILE A 142 -5.78 -4.13 14.23
C ILE A 142 -6.88 -5.14 13.82
N GLU A 143 -7.23 -6.05 14.73
CA GLU A 143 -8.29 -7.03 14.53
C GLU A 143 -9.63 -6.35 14.17
N GLY A 144 -10.33 -6.87 13.15
CA GLY A 144 -11.66 -6.40 12.74
C GLY A 144 -11.68 -5.29 11.68
N LEU A 145 -10.52 -4.79 11.23
CA LEU A 145 -10.42 -3.72 10.24
C LEU A 145 -10.68 -4.16 8.79
N LYS A 146 -10.54 -5.47 8.51
CA LYS A 146 -10.69 -6.06 7.17
C LYS A 146 -12.07 -5.81 6.54
N ASP A 147 -13.12 -5.74 7.35
CA ASP A 147 -14.52 -5.57 6.90
C ASP A 147 -15.07 -4.16 7.14
N THR A 148 -14.21 -3.18 7.43
CA THR A 148 -14.63 -1.80 7.72
C THR A 148 -14.52 -0.89 6.50
N SER A 149 -15.30 0.20 6.51
CA SER A 149 -15.24 1.33 5.58
C SER A 149 -14.02 2.24 5.82
N ILE A 150 -13.12 1.87 6.74
CA ILE A 150 -11.87 2.62 6.98
C ILE A 150 -11.06 2.59 5.68
N GLY A 151 -10.74 3.79 5.22
CA GLY A 151 -9.94 4.06 4.04
C GLY A 151 -8.59 4.66 4.42
N PHE A 152 -7.76 4.88 3.41
CA PHE A 152 -6.41 5.39 3.64
C PHE A 152 -6.38 6.79 4.26
N GLU A 153 -7.26 7.68 3.83
CA GLU A 153 -7.35 9.04 4.40
C GLU A 153 -7.52 9.01 5.92
N ASP A 154 -8.20 7.99 6.47
CA ASP A 154 -8.35 7.84 7.91
C ASP A 154 -7.01 7.50 8.58
N PHE A 155 -6.20 6.66 7.94
CA PHE A 155 -4.85 6.34 8.39
C PHE A 155 -3.89 7.52 8.24
N GLU A 156 -4.00 8.34 7.19
CA GLU A 156 -3.23 9.59 7.10
C GLU A 156 -3.62 10.57 8.21
N ASN A 157 -4.91 10.66 8.53
CA ASN A 157 -5.38 11.43 9.67
C ASN A 157 -4.85 10.85 10.99
N LEU A 158 -4.78 9.52 11.13
CA LEU A 158 -4.20 8.86 12.31
C LEU A 158 -2.68 9.08 12.39
N GLU A 159 -1.96 9.04 11.27
CA GLU A 159 -0.53 9.34 11.18
C GLU A 159 -0.26 10.81 11.53
N MET A 160 -1.13 11.73 11.11
CA MET A 160 -1.07 13.13 11.53
C MET A 160 -1.18 13.25 13.05
N CYS A 161 -2.10 12.52 13.69
CA CYS A 161 -2.19 12.46 15.14
C CYS A 161 -0.87 11.94 15.75
N GLN A 162 -0.28 10.88 15.16
CA GLN A 162 1.01 10.36 15.59
C GLN A 162 2.12 11.41 15.51
N ARG A 163 2.18 12.22 14.44
CA ARG A 163 3.16 13.31 14.32
C ARG A 163 3.02 14.34 15.44
N TYR A 164 1.79 14.67 15.86
CA TYR A 164 1.59 15.54 17.02
C TYR A 164 2.10 14.92 18.31
N VAL A 165 1.86 13.62 18.52
CA VAL A 165 2.42 12.88 19.67
C VAL A 165 3.95 12.93 19.67
N ASP A 166 4.58 12.70 18.52
CA ASP A 166 6.05 12.71 18.38
C ASP A 166 6.64 14.10 18.69
N GLN A 167 5.90 15.16 18.37
CA GLN A 167 6.25 16.55 18.69
C GLN A 167 5.84 16.97 20.12
N LYS A 168 5.30 16.07 20.94
CA LYS A 168 4.76 16.31 22.29
C LYS A 168 3.58 17.30 22.32
N MET A 169 2.91 17.50 21.19
CA MET A 169 1.67 18.27 21.02
C MET A 169 0.46 17.40 21.38
N PHE A 170 0.40 16.96 22.65
CA PHE A 170 -0.57 15.94 23.08
C PHE A 170 -2.01 16.43 23.04
N ARG A 171 -2.27 17.71 23.33
CA ARG A 171 -3.63 18.25 23.32
C ARG A 171 -4.17 18.27 21.89
N GLU A 172 -3.36 18.74 20.95
CA GLU A 172 -3.68 18.79 19.52
C GLU A 172 -3.90 17.39 18.96
N SER A 173 -3.07 16.42 19.36
CA SER A 173 -3.32 15.03 19.01
C SER A 173 -4.67 14.52 19.54
N LEU A 174 -5.09 14.88 20.77
CA LEU A 174 -6.37 14.43 21.33
C LEU A 174 -7.57 15.06 20.62
N ILE A 175 -7.47 16.34 20.25
CA ILE A 175 -8.50 17.03 19.44
C ILE A 175 -8.67 16.32 18.09
N GLU A 176 -7.57 16.06 17.39
CA GLU A 176 -7.63 15.41 16.07
C GLU A 176 -8.08 13.96 16.15
N LEU A 177 -7.67 13.22 17.19
CA LEU A 177 -8.20 11.88 17.45
C LEU A 177 -9.70 11.90 17.73
N GLY A 178 -10.19 12.88 18.49
CA GLY A 178 -11.62 13.10 18.71
C GLY A 178 -12.36 13.39 17.41
N ARG A 179 -11.85 14.33 16.61
CA ARG A 179 -12.41 14.69 15.29
C ARG A 179 -12.49 13.49 14.35
N LEU A 180 -11.40 12.74 14.22
CA LEU A 180 -11.33 11.52 13.42
C LEU A 180 -12.32 10.47 13.91
N SER A 181 -12.39 10.24 15.22
CA SER A 181 -13.32 9.28 15.82
C SER A 181 -14.77 9.61 15.51
N ARG A 182 -15.17 10.89 15.64
CA ARG A 182 -16.54 11.33 15.31
C ARG A 182 -16.84 11.17 13.82
N TYR A 183 -15.90 11.51 12.94
CA TYR A 183 -16.04 11.30 11.50
C TYR A 183 -16.23 9.82 11.16
N LEU A 184 -15.39 8.95 11.71
CA LEU A 184 -15.50 7.50 11.53
C LEU A 184 -16.83 6.94 12.01
N TYR A 185 -17.35 7.46 13.14
CA TYR A 185 -18.65 7.06 13.67
C TYR A 185 -19.81 7.51 12.77
N VAL A 186 -19.87 8.80 12.43
CA VAL A 186 -21.02 9.40 11.74
C VAL A 186 -21.00 9.13 10.24
N CYS A 187 -19.86 9.33 9.59
CA CYS A 187 -19.76 9.27 8.12
C CYS A 187 -19.46 7.87 7.63
N LYS A 188 -18.78 7.06 8.43
CA LYS A 188 -18.36 5.70 8.04
C LYS A 188 -19.12 4.59 8.78
N MET A 189 -20.05 4.97 9.66
CA MET A 189 -20.95 4.06 10.39
C MET A 189 -20.21 2.98 11.18
N LEU A 190 -19.01 3.30 11.67
CA LEU A 190 -18.20 2.35 12.43
C LEU A 190 -18.69 2.24 13.88
N SER A 191 -18.54 1.05 14.44
CA SER A 191 -18.84 0.83 15.86
C SER A 191 -17.82 1.56 16.75
N ILE A 192 -18.24 1.96 17.95
CA ILE A 192 -17.35 2.58 18.95
C ILE A 192 -16.14 1.68 19.24
N ASN A 193 -16.33 0.36 19.29
CA ASN A 193 -15.25 -0.60 19.55
C ASN A 193 -14.23 -0.62 18.42
N SER A 194 -14.69 -0.64 17.16
CA SER A 194 -13.81 -0.59 15.98
C SER A 194 -13.00 0.71 15.95
N ILE A 195 -13.64 1.83 16.28
CA ILE A 195 -12.96 3.14 16.36
C ILE A 195 -11.95 3.15 17.49
N ALA A 196 -12.30 2.63 18.67
CA ALA A 196 -11.39 2.55 19.82
C ALA A 196 -10.15 1.72 19.49
N GLN A 197 -10.33 0.57 18.83
CA GLN A 197 -9.22 -0.27 18.34
C GLN A 197 -8.36 0.46 17.30
N PHE A 198 -8.99 1.16 16.36
CA PHE A 198 -8.31 1.93 15.31
C PHE A 198 -7.42 3.04 15.87
N ILE A 199 -7.90 3.83 16.83
CA ILE A 199 -7.13 4.95 17.39
C ILE A 199 -6.15 4.53 18.50
N HIS A 200 -6.30 3.31 19.04
CA HIS A 200 -5.51 2.82 20.18
C HIS A 200 -3.98 2.92 20.00
N PRO A 201 -3.38 2.63 18.83
CA PRO A 201 -1.93 2.70 18.65
C PRO A 201 -1.32 4.07 18.93
N VAL A 202 -2.07 5.15 18.64
CA VAL A 202 -1.67 6.53 18.93
C VAL A 202 -2.05 6.91 20.36
N LEU A 203 -3.29 6.62 20.76
CA LEU A 203 -3.83 7.00 22.06
C LEU A 203 -3.00 6.42 23.23
N LYS A 204 -2.50 5.18 23.12
CA LYS A 204 -1.67 4.53 24.14
C LYS A 204 -0.31 5.21 24.37
N LYS A 205 0.15 6.02 23.43
CA LYS A 205 1.42 6.78 23.53
C LYS A 205 1.25 8.11 24.27
N ILE A 206 0.02 8.55 24.49
CA ILE A 206 -0.28 9.80 25.19
C ILE A 206 -0.34 9.53 26.71
N PRO A 207 0.36 10.33 27.55
CA PRO A 207 0.29 10.17 29.00
C PRO A 207 -1.15 10.23 29.55
N LYS A 208 -1.54 9.23 30.35
CA LYS A 208 -2.93 9.09 30.85
C LYS A 208 -3.44 10.33 31.58
N ASN A 209 -2.59 11.00 32.36
CA ASN A 209 -2.96 12.24 33.06
C ASN A 209 -3.36 13.37 32.10
N LEU A 210 -2.75 13.44 30.91
CA LEU A 210 -3.12 14.43 29.88
C LEU A 210 -4.44 14.06 29.20
N ILE A 211 -4.70 12.76 28.99
CA ILE A 211 -5.99 12.27 28.50
C ILE A 211 -7.10 12.63 29.50
N THR A 212 -6.92 12.33 30.79
CA THR A 212 -7.90 12.69 31.84
C THR A 212 -8.17 14.19 31.87
N LYS A 213 -7.12 15.01 31.84
CA LYS A 213 -7.26 16.48 31.82
C LYS A 213 -8.01 16.98 30.59
N TYR A 214 -7.80 16.37 29.42
CA TYR A 214 -8.57 16.70 28.22
C TYR A 214 -10.04 16.31 28.38
N LEU A 215 -10.32 15.13 28.93
CA LEU A 215 -11.69 14.62 29.12
C LEU A 215 -12.51 15.41 30.15
N GLU A 216 -11.87 16.14 31.06
CA GLU A 216 -12.55 17.08 31.99
C GLU A 216 -13.15 18.29 31.26
N MET A 217 -12.53 18.72 30.16
CA MET A 217 -12.98 19.84 29.35
C MET A 217 -12.60 19.59 27.87
N PRO A 218 -13.31 18.67 27.20
CA PRO A 218 -12.99 18.30 25.83
C PRO A 218 -13.33 19.43 24.86
N GLU A 219 -12.71 19.43 23.69
CA GLU A 219 -13.06 20.38 22.62
C GLU A 219 -14.50 20.12 22.14
N GLU A 220 -14.91 18.85 22.11
CA GLU A 220 -16.26 18.41 21.75
C GLU A 220 -16.74 17.33 22.74
N GLU A 221 -17.97 17.46 23.26
CA GLU A 221 -18.49 16.59 24.32
C GLU A 221 -18.43 15.08 23.99
N TYR A 222 -18.66 14.74 22.71
CA TYR A 222 -18.66 13.36 22.24
C TYR A 222 -17.29 12.70 22.23
N ASP A 223 -16.19 13.43 22.40
CA ASP A 223 -14.84 12.85 22.48
C ASP A 223 -14.69 11.87 23.62
N ILE A 224 -15.44 12.11 24.70
CA ILE A 224 -15.45 11.25 25.87
C ILE A 224 -15.86 9.81 25.50
N VAL A 225 -16.76 9.63 24.53
CA VAL A 225 -17.25 8.31 24.11
C VAL A 225 -16.12 7.43 23.57
N PHE A 226 -15.19 8.03 22.81
CA PHE A 226 -14.13 7.33 22.10
C PHE A 226 -12.82 7.30 22.89
N LEU A 227 -12.41 8.44 23.45
CA LEU A 227 -11.09 8.59 24.07
C LEU A 227 -11.03 8.04 25.51
N SER A 228 -12.17 7.94 26.20
CA SER A 228 -12.24 7.40 27.58
C SER A 228 -11.96 5.89 27.66
N GLN A 229 -11.99 5.17 26.54
CA GLN A 229 -11.77 3.72 26.52
C GLN A 229 -10.38 3.34 27.06
N SER A 230 -9.36 4.18 26.83
CA SER A 230 -8.01 4.02 27.39
C SER A 230 -7.90 4.21 28.91
N VAL A 231 -8.93 4.79 29.53
CA VAL A 231 -9.00 5.10 30.96
C VAL A 231 -9.82 4.05 31.72
N LYS A 232 -10.71 3.33 31.03
CA LYS A 232 -11.64 2.34 31.62
C LYS A 232 -10.99 1.01 32.02
N ASP A 233 -9.77 0.72 31.56
CA ASP A 233 -9.03 -0.51 31.90
C ASP A 233 -8.74 -0.72 33.41
N ASN A 234 -9.06 0.25 34.29
CA ASN A 234 -8.83 0.14 35.75
C ASN A 234 -10.10 0.18 36.63
N HIS A 235 -11.31 0.21 36.08
CA HIS A 235 -12.53 0.30 36.89
C HIS A 235 -13.63 -0.70 36.49
N GLN A 236 -13.30 -2.00 36.45
CA GLN A 236 -14.28 -3.07 36.68
C GLN A 236 -13.66 -4.26 37.43
N VAL A 237 -13.36 -4.08 38.71
CA VAL A 237 -13.61 -5.11 39.71
C VAL A 237 -14.23 -4.38 40.91
N LEU A 238 -15.55 -4.21 40.88
CA LEU A 238 -16.27 -3.90 42.11
C LEU A 238 -16.19 -5.15 42.99
N PRO A 239 -15.77 -5.04 44.26
CA PRO A 239 -15.79 -6.18 45.17
C PRO A 239 -17.25 -6.60 45.36
N ILE A 240 -17.52 -7.88 45.15
CA ILE A 240 -18.77 -8.50 45.56
C ILE A 240 -18.79 -8.41 47.09
N SER A 241 -19.59 -7.51 47.63
CA SER A 241 -19.94 -7.53 49.04
C SER A 241 -20.78 -8.78 49.30
N THR A 242 -20.34 -9.54 50.31
CA THR A 242 -20.86 -10.79 50.89
C THR A 242 -22.36 -10.97 50.87
#